data_AF-A0A947CQL6-F1
#
_entry.id   AF-A0A947CQL6-F1
#
_cell.length_a   1.000
_cell.length_b   1.000
_cell.length_c   1.000
_cell.angle_alpha   90.00
_cell.angle_beta   90.00
_cell.angle_gamma   90.00
#
_symmetry.space_group_name_H-M   'P 1'
#
loop_
_entity.id
_entity.type
_entity.pdbx_description
1 polymer ?
#
loop_
_entity_poly.entity_id
_entity_poly.type
_entity_poly.pdbx_seq_one_letter_code
_entity_poly.pdbx_strand_id
1 'polypeptide(L)'
;MRFLYTVLAGFFPPRVESCAEIDAGRRVRVQGEVVARDLIESTLTGERCVYYQYTVEEFRRSSSVGLGDGHWRLIERDEAIAEFYLVSGGARVIVSPAHAKVSRGRSIPVQAIDLGGIHDRRAQEMRIGPGDIIEIYGVAETAHDIYDEGRDYRAPLDRLMLTAPPGDHLRIRLVRRARNRRRDSAAG
;
A
#
# COMPACT_ATOMS: atom_id res chain seq x y z
N MET A 1 17.49 13.42 29.23
CA MET A 1 17.15 11.98 29.33
C MET A 1 16.31 11.41 28.16
N ARG A 2 16.05 12.12 27.05
CA ARG A 2 15.27 11.59 25.91
C ARG A 2 16.09 10.84 24.83
N PHE A 3 17.42 10.86 24.89
CA PHE A 3 18.28 10.34 23.82
C PHE A 3 18.49 8.81 23.83
N LEU A 4 18.39 8.15 24.99
CA LEU A 4 18.65 6.71 25.12
C LEU A 4 17.51 5.83 24.60
N TYR A 5 16.25 6.30 24.64
CA TYR A 5 15.11 5.53 24.14
C TYR A 5 15.08 5.40 22.61
N THR A 6 15.64 6.36 21.87
CA THR A 6 15.64 6.34 20.40
C THR A 6 16.53 5.24 19.82
N VAL A 7 17.64 4.90 20.49
CA VAL A 7 18.62 3.94 19.96
C VAL A 7 18.12 2.49 20.12
N LEU A 8 17.46 2.16 21.24
CA LEU A 8 16.97 0.80 21.48
C LEU A 8 15.73 0.45 20.64
N ALA A 9 14.91 1.43 20.27
CA ALA A 9 13.74 1.22 19.41
C ALA A 9 14.10 0.74 17.99
N GLY A 10 15.36 0.89 17.56
CA GLY A 10 15.84 0.37 16.28
C GLY A 10 16.13 -1.14 16.28
N PHE A 11 16.42 -1.74 17.44
CA PHE A 11 16.83 -3.15 17.53
C PHE A 11 15.65 -4.13 17.68
N PHE A 12 14.53 -3.67 18.20
CA PHE A 12 13.35 -4.50 18.43
C PHE A 12 12.17 -3.88 17.71
N PRO A 13 11.87 -4.30 16.46
CA PRO A 13 10.66 -3.83 15.79
C PRO A 13 9.46 -4.13 16.69
N PRO A 14 8.50 -3.18 16.82
CA PRO A 14 7.32 -3.42 17.62
C PRO A 14 6.60 -4.68 17.14
N ARG A 15 5.98 -5.38 18.09
CA ARG A 15 5.14 -6.53 17.78
C ARG A 15 3.98 -6.07 16.91
N VAL A 16 3.45 -6.98 16.10
CA VAL A 16 2.24 -6.71 15.33
C VAL A 16 1.07 -6.66 16.31
N GLU A 17 0.37 -5.54 16.35
CA GLU A 17 -0.77 -5.27 17.23
C GLU A 17 -2.06 -5.14 16.41
N SER A 18 -3.21 -5.33 17.05
CA SER A 18 -4.51 -5.08 16.44
C SER A 18 -4.85 -3.58 16.44
N CYS A 19 -5.67 -3.11 15.49
CA CYS A 19 -6.17 -1.74 15.48
C CYS A 19 -6.89 -1.35 16.79
N ALA A 20 -7.48 -2.32 17.49
CA ALA A 20 -8.21 -2.09 18.73
C ALA A 20 -7.31 -1.86 19.95
N GLU A 21 -6.01 -2.16 19.83
CA GLU A 21 -5.02 -2.11 20.93
C GLU A 21 -4.09 -0.90 20.83
N ILE A 22 -4.27 -0.07 19.80
CA ILE A 22 -3.41 1.07 19.52
C ILE A 22 -3.83 2.27 20.36
N ASP A 23 -2.84 2.97 20.91
CA ASP A 23 -3.01 4.28 21.53
C ASP A 23 -2.37 5.36 20.66
N ALA A 24 -2.91 6.58 20.74
CA ALA A 24 -2.32 7.74 20.08
C ALA A 24 -0.93 8.11 20.67
N GLY A 25 -0.09 8.74 19.86
CA GLY A 25 1.20 9.30 20.25
C GLY A 25 2.38 8.30 20.25
N ARG A 26 2.17 7.05 19.82
CA ARG A 26 3.24 6.04 19.76
C ARG A 26 3.47 5.47 18.37
N ARG A 27 4.69 4.97 18.15
CA ARG A 27 5.02 4.15 16.99
C ARG A 27 4.40 2.78 17.14
N VAL A 28 3.77 2.28 16.09
CA VAL A 28 3.07 1.00 16.09
C VAL A 28 3.36 0.20 14.83
N ARG A 29 3.15 -1.12 14.94
CA ARG A 29 3.12 -2.04 13.81
C ARG A 29 1.78 -2.75 13.82
N VAL A 30 1.00 -2.56 12.76
CA VAL A 30 -0.40 -2.98 12.72
C VAL A 30 -0.62 -3.85 11.51
N GLN A 31 -1.35 -4.95 11.67
CA GLN A 31 -1.77 -5.77 10.53
C GLN A 31 -3.29 -5.81 10.47
N GLY A 32 -3.84 -5.58 9.29
CA GLY A 32 -5.28 -5.52 9.10
C GLY A 32 -5.70 -5.65 7.64
N GLU A 33 -7.02 -5.67 7.46
CA GLU A 33 -7.68 -5.69 6.17
C GLU A 33 -7.90 -4.27 5.64
N VAL A 34 -7.60 -4.06 4.36
CA VAL A 34 -7.82 -2.79 3.66
C VAL A 34 -9.31 -2.62 3.37
N VAL A 35 -9.87 -1.50 3.81
CA VAL A 35 -11.21 -1.04 3.44
C VAL A 35 -11.06 0.30 2.73
N ALA A 36 -11.62 0.43 1.53
CA ALA A 36 -11.54 1.68 0.79
C ALA A 36 -12.25 2.82 1.55
N ARG A 37 -11.56 3.95 1.64
CA ARG A 37 -12.16 5.26 1.89
C ARG A 37 -12.28 5.95 0.54
N ASP A 38 -11.13 6.10 -0.13
CA ASP A 38 -11.03 6.50 -1.51
C ASP A 38 -10.57 5.34 -2.40
N LEU A 39 -10.88 5.45 -3.69
CA LEU A 39 -10.40 4.54 -4.73
C LEU A 39 -9.81 5.35 -5.88
N ILE A 40 -8.63 4.94 -6.31
CA ILE A 40 -7.98 5.42 -7.53
C ILE A 40 -8.02 4.32 -8.59
N GLU A 41 -7.95 4.73 -9.85
CA GLU A 41 -7.88 3.84 -11.00
C GLU A 41 -6.42 3.68 -11.44
N SER A 42 -5.97 2.45 -11.64
CA SER A 42 -4.65 2.23 -12.26
C SER A 42 -4.68 2.71 -13.71
N THR A 43 -3.75 3.59 -14.08
CA THR A 43 -3.62 4.07 -15.46
C THR A 43 -3.20 2.97 -16.44
N LEU A 44 -2.57 1.90 -15.94
CA LEU A 44 -2.12 0.79 -16.78
C LEU A 44 -3.22 -0.23 -17.05
N THR A 45 -4.05 -0.56 -16.05
CA THR A 45 -5.03 -1.65 -16.15
C THR A 45 -6.49 -1.21 -16.03
N GLY A 46 -6.77 0.02 -15.61
CA GLY A 46 -8.11 0.51 -15.31
C GLY A 46 -8.72 -0.09 -14.04
N GLU A 47 -7.99 -0.94 -13.30
CA GLU A 47 -8.56 -1.59 -12.11
C GLU A 47 -8.53 -0.64 -10.90
N ARG A 48 -9.68 -0.53 -10.19
CA ARG A 48 -9.81 0.29 -8.99
C ARG A 48 -9.08 -0.31 -7.79
N CYS A 49 -8.36 0.52 -7.06
CA CYS A 49 -7.50 0.12 -5.94
C CYS A 49 -7.27 1.30 -4.97
N VAL A 50 -6.62 1.06 -3.83
CA VAL A 50 -6.17 2.12 -2.91
C VAL A 50 -4.70 2.51 -3.15
N TYR A 51 -3.96 1.67 -3.88
CA TYR A 51 -2.56 1.89 -4.26
C TYR A 51 -2.29 1.17 -5.58
N TYR A 52 -1.52 1.81 -6.46
CA TYR A 52 -0.84 1.12 -7.54
C TYR A 52 0.59 1.63 -7.72
N GLN A 53 1.43 0.76 -8.26
CA GLN A 53 2.72 1.09 -8.84
C GLN A 53 2.94 0.18 -10.04
N TYR A 54 3.38 0.77 -11.16
CA TYR A 54 3.78 -0.02 -12.31
C TYR A 54 5.09 0.47 -12.91
N THR A 55 5.71 -0.42 -13.67
CA THR A 55 6.86 -0.12 -14.51
C THR A 55 6.64 -0.70 -15.89
N VAL A 56 6.95 0.08 -16.92
CA VAL A 56 7.02 -0.38 -18.30
C VAL A 56 8.48 -0.36 -18.74
N GLU A 57 8.94 -1.50 -19.25
CA GLU A 57 10.30 -1.67 -19.74
C GLU A 57 10.28 -2.06 -21.21
N GLU A 58 11.25 -1.56 -21.97
CA GLU A 58 11.44 -1.85 -23.39
C GLU A 58 12.80 -2.52 -23.63
N PHE A 59 12.81 -3.59 -24.41
CA PHE A 59 14.02 -4.30 -24.78
C PHE A 59 14.78 -3.53 -25.86
N ARG A 60 16.07 -3.30 -25.63
CA ARG A 60 16.97 -2.65 -26.57
C ARG A 60 18.07 -3.61 -26.98
N ARG A 61 18.11 -3.94 -28.28
CA ARG A 61 19.21 -4.70 -28.87
C ARG A 61 20.48 -3.83 -28.88
N SER A 62 21.56 -4.36 -28.34
CA SER A 62 22.87 -3.72 -28.44
C SER A 62 23.39 -3.89 -29.87
N SER A 63 23.67 -2.79 -30.57
CA SER A 63 24.22 -2.81 -31.94
C SER A 63 25.74 -3.04 -31.98
N SER A 64 26.36 -3.27 -30.83
CA SER A 64 27.80 -3.50 -30.71
C SER A 64 28.18 -4.86 -31.31
N VAL A 65 28.92 -4.83 -32.42
CA VAL A 65 29.40 -6.01 -33.15
C VAL A 65 30.22 -6.90 -32.20
N GLY A 66 29.72 -8.09 -31.89
CA GLY A 66 30.45 -9.14 -31.17
C GLY A 66 29.99 -9.48 -29.74
N LEU A 67 29.06 -8.72 -29.14
CA LEU A 67 28.51 -8.99 -27.79
C LEU A 67 26.99 -8.94 -27.84
N GLY A 68 26.38 -10.02 -28.31
CA GLY A 68 24.97 -10.11 -28.71
C GLY A 68 23.92 -10.16 -27.59
N ASP A 69 24.05 -9.36 -26.53
CA ASP A 69 23.04 -9.28 -25.48
C ASP A 69 22.34 -7.91 -25.46
N GLY A 70 21.02 -7.92 -25.59
CA GLY A 70 20.20 -6.73 -25.38
C GLY A 70 19.88 -6.52 -23.90
N HIS A 71 19.38 -5.33 -23.55
CA HIS A 71 19.01 -4.99 -22.18
C HIS A 71 17.59 -4.43 -22.11
N TRP A 72 16.92 -4.65 -20.97
CA TRP A 72 15.65 -4.00 -20.66
C TRP A 72 15.91 -2.60 -20.12
N ARG A 73 15.22 -1.61 -20.68
CA ARG A 73 15.29 -0.21 -20.26
C ARG A 73 13.94 0.22 -19.71
N LEU A 74 13.92 0.77 -18.50
CA LEU A 74 12.73 1.42 -17.95
C LEU A 74 12.37 2.64 -18.83
N ILE A 75 11.16 2.63 -19.38
CA ILE A 75 10.63 3.74 -20.19
C ILE A 75 9.55 4.53 -19.44
N GLU A 76 8.85 3.89 -18.53
CA GLU A 76 7.78 4.51 -17.76
C GLU A 76 7.68 3.90 -16.37
N ARG A 77 7.39 4.75 -15.39
CA ARG A 77 7.08 4.36 -14.02
C ARG A 77 6.10 5.37 -13.46
N ASP A 78 5.05 4.86 -12.82
CA ASP A 78 4.10 5.67 -12.09
C ASP A 78 3.68 4.97 -10.79
N GLU A 79 3.22 5.77 -9.83
CA GLU A 79 2.85 5.32 -8.50
C GLU A 79 1.85 6.31 -7.89
N ALA A 80 0.73 5.78 -7.40
CA ALA A 80 -0.27 6.58 -6.70
C ALA A 80 -0.89 5.80 -5.55
N ILE A 81 -1.37 6.54 -4.56
CA ILE A 81 -1.96 6.01 -3.33
C ILE A 81 -3.08 6.94 -2.86
N ALA A 82 -4.18 6.37 -2.40
CA ALA A 82 -5.33 7.07 -1.85
C ALA A 82 -5.39 6.89 -0.33
N GLU A 83 -6.18 7.70 0.37
CA GLU A 83 -6.52 7.42 1.76
C GLU A 83 -7.42 6.19 1.85
N PHE A 84 -7.22 5.39 2.88
CA PHE A 84 -8.02 4.19 3.13
C PHE A 84 -8.09 3.87 4.61
N TYR A 85 -8.95 2.92 4.96
CA TYR A 85 -9.09 2.42 6.30
C TYR A 85 -8.39 1.07 6.47
N LEU A 86 -7.78 0.86 7.64
CA LEU A 86 -7.25 -0.43 8.06
C LEU A 86 -8.13 -1.00 9.18
N VAL A 87 -8.66 -2.20 8.98
CA VAL A 87 -9.55 -2.87 9.96
C VAL A 87 -8.85 -4.08 10.58
N SER A 88 -8.83 -4.13 11.90
CA SER A 88 -8.30 -5.27 12.66
C SER A 88 -8.92 -5.29 14.06
N GLY A 89 -9.26 -6.48 14.57
CA GLY A 89 -9.85 -6.64 15.91
C GLY A 89 -11.15 -5.86 16.13
N GLY A 90 -11.93 -5.63 15.07
CA GLY A 90 -13.19 -4.86 15.13
C GLY A 90 -13.02 -3.33 15.16
N ALA A 91 -11.80 -2.83 15.30
CA ALA A 91 -11.51 -1.39 15.20
C ALA A 91 -11.05 -1.02 13.78
N ARG A 92 -11.18 0.27 13.48
CA ARG A 92 -10.82 0.87 12.20
C ARG A 92 -9.95 2.10 12.43
N VAL A 93 -8.82 2.18 11.73
CA VAL A 93 -7.92 3.33 11.72
C VAL A 93 -7.81 3.91 10.31
N ILE A 94 -7.64 5.22 10.21
CA ILE A 94 -7.37 5.92 8.95
C ILE A 94 -5.89 5.71 8.61
N VAL A 95 -5.59 5.53 7.33
CA VAL A 95 -4.21 5.47 6.85
C VAL A 95 -3.99 6.66 5.93
N SER A 96 -3.12 7.58 6.36
CA SER A 96 -2.71 8.71 5.54
C SER A 96 -1.56 8.30 4.62
N PRO A 97 -1.66 8.51 3.29
CA PRO A 97 -0.64 8.12 2.34
C PRO A 97 0.61 9.02 2.37
N ALA A 98 0.58 10.13 3.09
CA ALA A 98 1.67 11.10 3.11
C ALA A 98 3.00 10.42 3.49
N HIS A 99 4.01 10.58 2.62
CA HIS A 99 5.34 9.98 2.77
C HIS A 99 5.35 8.45 2.89
N ALA A 100 4.36 7.75 2.33
CA ALA A 100 4.32 6.30 2.34
C ALA A 100 5.42 5.67 1.48
N LYS A 101 5.98 4.56 1.97
CA LYS A 101 6.80 3.62 1.21
C LYS A 101 6.10 2.28 1.20
N VAL A 102 5.68 1.87 0.00
CA VAL A 102 4.93 0.63 -0.18
C VAL A 102 5.86 -0.48 -0.67
N SER A 103 5.65 -1.67 -0.14
CA SER A 103 6.39 -2.87 -0.49
C SER A 103 5.47 -4.08 -0.48
N ARG A 104 5.93 -5.20 -1.04
CA ARG A 104 5.23 -6.48 -1.00
C ARG A 104 6.00 -7.52 -0.19
N GLY A 105 5.25 -8.45 0.39
CA GLY A 105 5.80 -9.71 0.87
C GLY A 105 6.48 -10.48 -0.25
N ARG A 106 7.56 -11.20 0.07
CA ARG A 106 8.34 -11.97 -0.92
C ARG A 106 7.49 -13.00 -1.68
N SER A 107 6.49 -13.56 -1.02
CA SER A 107 5.55 -14.56 -1.56
C SER A 107 4.47 -13.98 -2.47
N ILE A 108 4.37 -12.65 -2.60
CA ILE A 108 3.34 -12.02 -3.41
C ILE A 108 3.93 -11.70 -4.79
N PRO A 109 3.46 -12.34 -5.87
CA PRO A 109 3.96 -12.06 -7.19
C PRO A 109 3.56 -10.65 -7.64
N VAL A 110 4.40 -10.05 -8.47
CA VAL A 110 4.03 -8.86 -9.26
C VAL A 110 3.26 -9.35 -10.47
N GLN A 111 2.17 -8.67 -10.83
CA GLN A 111 1.37 -9.06 -11.98
C GLN A 111 2.10 -8.62 -13.26
N ALA A 112 2.44 -9.56 -14.13
CA ALA A 112 2.87 -9.23 -15.48
C ALA A 112 1.64 -8.80 -16.30
N ILE A 113 1.76 -7.68 -17.02
CA ILE A 113 0.70 -7.14 -17.86
C ILE A 113 1.10 -7.29 -19.32
N ASP A 114 0.21 -7.88 -20.11
CA ASP A 114 0.35 -7.95 -21.56
C ASP A 114 -0.05 -6.60 -22.16
N LEU A 115 0.86 -5.99 -22.93
CA LEU A 115 0.68 -4.69 -23.56
C LEU A 115 0.14 -4.81 -25.00
N GLY A 116 -0.35 -5.97 -25.42
CA GLY A 116 -1.10 -6.13 -26.67
C GLY A 116 -0.23 -6.12 -27.93
N GLY A 117 0.84 -6.92 -27.96
CA GLY A 117 1.58 -7.21 -29.20
C GLY A 117 2.83 -6.38 -29.45
N ILE A 118 3.25 -5.53 -28.51
CA ILE A 118 4.57 -4.89 -28.59
C ILE A 118 5.61 -5.89 -28.06
N HIS A 119 6.18 -6.70 -28.95
CA HIS A 119 7.09 -7.80 -28.62
C HIS A 119 8.34 -7.40 -27.82
N ASP A 120 8.72 -6.12 -27.87
CA ASP A 120 9.86 -5.57 -27.14
C ASP A 120 9.46 -4.80 -25.88
N ARG A 121 8.23 -4.92 -25.37
CA ARG A 121 7.81 -4.28 -24.12
C ARG A 121 7.26 -5.28 -23.12
N ARG A 122 7.53 -5.02 -21.84
CA ARG A 122 6.91 -5.72 -20.72
C ARG A 122 6.47 -4.72 -19.67
N ALA A 123 5.33 -4.98 -19.05
CA ALA A 123 4.87 -4.20 -17.92
C ALA A 123 4.66 -5.10 -16.70
N GLN A 124 4.88 -4.51 -15.54
CA GLN A 124 4.66 -5.12 -14.26
C GLN A 124 3.88 -4.16 -13.37
N GLU A 125 2.90 -4.69 -12.65
CA GLU A 125 2.02 -3.90 -11.79
C GLU A 125 1.88 -4.54 -10.41
N MET A 126 1.96 -3.69 -9.38
CA MET A 126 1.60 -4.01 -8.01
C MET A 126 0.48 -3.10 -7.57
N ARG A 127 -0.67 -3.67 -7.20
CA ARG A 127 -1.79 -2.94 -6.61
C ARG A 127 -1.95 -3.25 -5.13
N ILE A 128 -2.75 -2.49 -4.39
CA ILE A 128 -3.37 -2.91 -3.13
C ILE A 128 -4.85 -2.56 -3.24
N GLY A 129 -5.71 -3.56 -3.10
CA GLY A 129 -7.16 -3.40 -3.23
C GLY A 129 -7.90 -3.60 -1.90
N PRO A 130 -9.20 -3.27 -1.85
CA PRO A 130 -10.06 -3.65 -0.74
C PRO A 130 -10.03 -5.15 -0.47
N GLY A 131 -9.97 -5.53 0.81
CA GLY A 131 -9.86 -6.92 1.27
C GLY A 131 -8.44 -7.48 1.32
N ASP A 132 -7.44 -6.78 0.76
CA ASP A 132 -6.04 -7.17 0.93
C ASP A 132 -5.64 -7.05 2.41
N ILE A 133 -4.77 -7.94 2.88
CA ILE A 133 -4.16 -7.84 4.21
C ILE A 133 -2.80 -7.16 4.05
N ILE A 134 -2.62 -6.07 4.78
CA ILE A 134 -1.38 -5.32 4.82
C ILE A 134 -0.87 -5.20 6.25
N GLU A 135 0.42 -4.92 6.36
CA GLU A 135 1.09 -4.54 7.60
C GLU A 135 1.59 -3.10 7.44
N ILE A 136 1.36 -2.27 8.44
CA ILE A 136 1.76 -0.87 8.47
C ILE A 136 2.68 -0.64 9.67
N TYR A 137 3.77 0.08 9.44
CA TYR A 137 4.61 0.67 10.49
C TYR A 137 4.59 2.19 10.37
N GLY A 138 4.16 2.86 11.44
CA GLY A 138 3.98 4.32 11.47
C GLY A 138 3.79 4.84 12.90
N VAL A 139 3.28 6.07 13.01
CA VAL A 139 2.82 6.68 14.27
C VAL A 139 1.30 6.71 14.26
N ALA A 140 0.67 6.37 15.38
CA ALA A 140 -0.75 6.57 15.57
C ALA A 140 -1.02 7.95 16.15
N GLU A 141 -1.89 8.73 15.54
CA GLU A 141 -2.28 10.07 15.96
C GLU A 141 -3.80 10.16 16.05
N THR A 142 -4.31 11.05 16.91
CA THR A 142 -5.75 11.33 16.94
C THR A 142 -6.10 12.21 15.74
N ALA A 143 -7.16 11.83 15.02
CA ALA A 143 -7.69 12.57 13.89
C ALA A 143 -9.20 12.75 14.06
N HIS A 144 -9.68 13.95 13.74
CA HIS A 144 -11.10 14.24 13.64
C HIS A 144 -11.57 13.88 12.23
N ASP A 145 -12.23 12.73 12.09
CA ASP A 145 -12.75 12.28 10.79
C ASP A 145 -14.11 12.91 10.51
N ILE A 146 -14.12 13.97 9.70
CA ILE A 146 -15.35 14.69 9.34
C ILE A 146 -16.07 14.09 8.12
N TYR A 147 -15.48 13.10 7.45
CA TYR A 147 -15.94 12.56 6.15
C TYR A 147 -16.45 11.12 6.20
N ASP A 148 -16.82 10.58 7.37
CA ASP A 148 -17.39 9.23 7.45
C ASP A 148 -18.87 9.22 6.96
N GLU A 149 -19.06 9.11 5.65
CA GLU A 149 -20.36 9.16 4.94
C GLU A 149 -21.36 8.09 5.40
N GLY A 150 -20.92 7.07 6.16
CA GLY A 150 -21.75 5.95 6.60
C GLY A 150 -22.56 6.18 7.88
N ARG A 151 -22.50 7.35 8.52
CA ARG A 151 -23.20 7.62 9.79
C ARG A 151 -23.77 9.04 9.86
N ASP A 152 -24.87 9.17 10.60
CA ASP A 152 -25.46 10.44 11.02
C ASP A 152 -24.36 11.45 11.40
N TYR A 153 -24.28 12.57 10.67
CA TYR A 153 -23.30 13.67 10.75
C TYR A 153 -23.10 14.31 12.14
N ARG A 154 -23.71 13.78 13.22
CA ARG A 154 -23.90 14.49 14.49
C ARG A 154 -23.00 14.07 15.65
N ALA A 155 -22.07 13.13 15.46
CA ALA A 155 -21.08 12.80 16.50
C ALA A 155 -19.67 12.73 15.91
N PRO A 156 -18.81 13.74 16.13
CA PRO A 156 -17.38 13.60 15.84
C PRO A 156 -16.85 12.41 16.65
N LEU A 157 -16.36 11.40 15.95
CA LEU A 157 -15.63 10.29 16.54
C LEU A 157 -14.15 10.58 16.36
N ASP A 158 -13.46 10.77 17.47
CA ASP A 158 -12.00 10.73 17.48
C ASP A 158 -11.57 9.36 16.96
N ARG A 159 -10.95 9.36 15.79
CA ARG A 159 -10.37 8.17 15.18
C ARG A 159 -8.86 8.24 15.30
N LEU A 160 -8.23 7.07 15.26
CA LEU A 160 -6.79 7.01 15.07
C LEU A 160 -6.45 7.09 13.59
N MET A 161 -5.40 7.83 13.28
CA MET A 161 -4.79 7.93 11.97
C MET A 161 -3.35 7.42 12.05
N LEU A 162 -2.96 6.58 11.11
CA LEU A 162 -1.59 6.14 10.93
C LEU A 162 -0.88 7.07 9.95
N THR A 163 0.18 7.70 10.42
CA THR A 163 1.00 8.66 9.66
C THR A 163 2.47 8.25 9.64
N ALA A 164 3.23 8.87 8.73
CA ALA A 164 4.67 8.72 8.70
C ALA A 164 5.32 9.29 9.97
N PRO A 165 6.26 8.58 10.62
CA PRO A 165 7.01 9.16 11.73
C PRO A 165 7.80 10.40 11.29
N PRO A 166 8.04 11.39 12.17
CA PRO A 166 8.84 12.56 11.83
C PRO A 166 10.22 12.16 11.27
N GLY A 167 10.52 12.60 10.05
CA GLY A 167 11.78 12.32 9.35
C GLY A 167 11.93 10.90 8.79
N ASP A 168 10.87 10.08 8.79
CA ASP A 168 10.85 8.73 8.22
C ASP A 168 9.62 8.56 7.31
N HIS A 169 9.35 7.33 6.88
CA HIS A 169 8.23 6.97 6.02
C HIS A 169 7.22 6.12 6.75
N LEU A 170 5.94 6.28 6.38
CA LEU A 170 4.93 5.27 6.68
C LEU A 170 5.25 4.03 5.84
N ARG A 171 5.58 2.90 6.47
CA ARG A 171 5.94 1.68 5.72
C ARG A 171 4.72 0.81 5.59
N ILE A 172 4.29 0.58 4.37
CA ILE A 172 3.16 -0.28 4.05
C ILE A 172 3.70 -1.54 3.36
N ARG A 173 3.34 -2.70 3.88
CA ARG A 173 3.74 -3.99 3.33
C ARG A 173 2.51 -4.81 3.02
N LEU A 174 2.31 -5.14 1.75
CA LEU A 174 1.28 -6.11 1.36
C LEU A 174 1.68 -7.51 1.87
N VAL A 175 0.82 -8.12 2.70
CA VAL A 175 1.07 -9.42 3.34
C VAL A 175 0.31 -10.54 2.64
N ARG A 176 -0.93 -10.29 2.25
CA ARG A 176 -1.78 -11.28 1.59
C ARG A 176 -2.78 -10.58 0.68
N ARG A 177 -2.98 -11.13 -0.52
CA ARG A 177 -4.07 -10.70 -1.41
C ARG A 177 -5.42 -11.14 -0.88
N ALA A 178 -6.44 -10.32 -1.06
CA ALA A 178 -7.82 -10.77 -0.99
C ALA A 178 -7.95 -12.00 -1.89
N ARG A 179 -8.62 -13.05 -1.42
CA ARG A 179 -9.03 -14.12 -2.33
C ARG A 179 -9.97 -13.47 -3.34
N ASN A 180 -9.59 -13.44 -4.62
CA ASN A 180 -10.42 -12.93 -5.70
C ASN A 180 -11.84 -13.49 -5.54
N ARG A 181 -12.78 -12.68 -5.07
CA ARG A 181 -14.22 -13.02 -5.08
C ARG A 181 -14.82 -12.87 -6.49
N ARG A 182 -13.97 -12.71 -7.51
CA ARG A 182 -14.30 -12.60 -8.95
C ARG A 182 -14.88 -13.89 -9.56
N ARG A 183 -15.70 -14.66 -8.83
CA ARG A 183 -16.62 -15.63 -9.44
C ARG A 183 -18.11 -15.35 -9.17
N ASP A 184 -18.46 -14.49 -8.23
CA ASP A 184 -19.86 -14.40 -7.79
C ASP A 184 -20.62 -13.16 -8.31
N SER A 185 -19.97 -12.25 -9.03
CA SER A 185 -20.60 -11.00 -9.52
C SER A 185 -20.98 -11.01 -11.00
N ALA A 186 -20.73 -12.10 -11.72
CA ALA A 186 -21.10 -12.25 -13.14
C ALA A 186 -22.47 -12.94 -13.34
N ALA A 187 -23.31 -13.03 -12.30
CA ALA A 187 -24.61 -13.71 -12.33
C ALA A 187 -25.79 -12.83 -11.85
N GLY A 188 -25.66 -11.50 -11.88
CA GLY A 188 -26.72 -10.56 -11.48
C GLY A 188 -27.05 -9.58 -12.59
#